data_AF-A0A409YQG7-F1
#
_entry.id   AF-A0A409YQG7-F1
#
_cell.length_a   1.000
_cell.length_b   1.000
_cell.length_c   1.000
_cell.angle_alpha   90.00
_cell.angle_beta   90.00
_cell.angle_gamma   90.00
#
_symmetry.space_group_name_H-M   'P 1'
#
loop_
_entity.id
_entity.type
_entity.pdbx_description
1 polymer ?
#
loop_
_entity_poly.entity_id
_entity_poly.type
_entity_poly.pdbx_seq_one_letter_code
_entity_poly.pdbx_strand_id
1 'polypeptide(L)'
;MISSIGKTKLAGQAAFLVSTIIVLALSTQVNKFTDFFYVADLFPLAFSIITLVVVVYLFGMDLALSNAFISRAQSQIAIYGILSIFCLQRFLYFPLAKYPIPMRRHPTRHVNPLPPPPHLSLLTPPPPLLPSTEFTDERSWCKHLQALKSFVWIEFVISFLIFAITLRYAITQHTRGYKHIFSVSLVRYRPELSHAHPGHASAASFGFNGRGSEFLQFEKITEGDVNMGKY
;
A
#
# COMPACT_ATOMS: atom_id res chain seq x y z
N MET A 1 -12.25 18.91 11.91
CA MET A 1 -12.68 17.59 12.45
C MET A 1 -12.65 16.55 11.35
N ILE A 2 -11.95 15.43 11.54
CA ILE A 2 -11.88 14.31 10.59
C ILE A 2 -13.08 13.39 10.83
N SER A 3 -13.84 13.06 9.79
CA SER A 3 -14.99 12.13 9.89
C SER A 3 -14.52 10.73 10.28
N SER A 4 -15.38 9.92 10.91
CA SER A 4 -15.06 8.52 11.25
C SER A 4 -14.59 7.73 10.02
N ILE A 5 -15.23 7.96 8.88
CA ILE A 5 -14.87 7.37 7.58
C ILE A 5 -13.48 7.84 7.11
N GLY A 6 -13.17 9.12 7.29
CA GLY A 6 -11.86 9.70 6.98
C GLY A 6 -10.73 9.05 7.79
N LYS A 7 -10.96 8.72 9.07
CA LYS A 7 -9.98 8.02 9.91
C LYS A 7 -9.68 6.62 9.38
N THR A 8 -10.72 5.86 9.02
CA THR A 8 -10.56 4.51 8.46
C THR A 8 -9.83 4.54 7.12
N LYS A 9 -10.16 5.51 6.26
CA LYS A 9 -9.46 5.70 4.98
C LYS A 9 -7.97 6.02 5.20
N LEU A 10 -7.67 6.96 6.10
CA LEU A 10 -6.30 7.36 6.40
C LEU A 10 -5.48 6.18 6.97
N ALA A 11 -6.08 5.38 7.85
CA ALA A 11 -5.47 4.16 8.38
C ALA A 11 -5.17 3.15 7.25
N GLY A 12 -6.09 2.97 6.30
CA GLY A 12 -5.88 2.11 5.14
C GLY A 12 -4.72 2.58 4.24
N GLN A 13 -4.63 3.89 3.96
CA GLN A 13 -3.51 4.44 3.20
C GLN A 13 -2.17 4.32 3.94
N ALA A 14 -2.16 4.55 5.25
CA ALA A 14 -0.95 4.38 6.07
C ALA A 14 -0.48 2.92 6.08
N ALA A 15 -1.40 1.97 6.25
CA ALA A 15 -1.10 0.54 6.18
C ALA A 15 -0.53 0.14 4.81
N PHE A 16 -1.10 0.70 3.73
CA PHE A 16 -0.61 0.48 2.37
C PHE A 16 0.82 1.01 2.18
N LEU A 17 1.09 2.24 2.64
CA LEU A 17 2.42 2.84 2.59
C LEU A 17 3.47 2.00 3.34
N VAL A 18 3.14 1.53 4.54
CA VAL A 18 4.02 0.65 5.33
C VAL A 18 4.29 -0.67 4.58
N SER A 19 3.25 -1.27 4.00
CA SER A 19 3.40 -2.49 3.20
C SER A 19 4.33 -2.29 2.01
N THR A 20 4.21 -1.17 1.27
CA THR A 20 5.08 -0.86 0.13
C THR A 20 6.53 -0.65 0.56
N ILE A 21 6.79 -0.04 1.72
CA ILE A 21 8.15 0.09 2.27
C ILE A 21 8.75 -1.28 2.60
N ILE A 22 7.96 -2.19 3.19
CA ILE A 22 8.41 -3.56 3.49
C ILE A 22 8.75 -4.31 2.21
N VAL A 23 7.90 -4.23 1.18
CA VAL A 23 8.15 -4.84 -0.13
C VAL A 23 9.42 -4.28 -0.76
N LEU A 24 9.64 -2.97 -0.67
CA LEU A 24 10.85 -2.32 -1.17
C LEU A 24 12.10 -2.84 -0.45
N ALA A 25 12.07 -2.92 0.88
CA ALA A 25 13.19 -3.40 1.70
C ALA A 25 13.51 -4.88 1.43
N LEU A 26 12.51 -5.75 1.26
CA LEU A 26 12.74 -7.14 0.90
C LEU A 26 13.27 -7.28 -0.53
N SER A 27 12.79 -6.46 -1.46
CA SER A 27 13.28 -6.44 -2.83
C SER A 27 14.75 -6.03 -2.91
N THR A 28 15.21 -5.06 -2.09
CA THR A 28 16.63 -4.68 -2.05
C THR A 28 17.50 -5.77 -1.42
N GLN A 29 16.99 -6.47 -0.38
CA GLN A 29 17.72 -7.59 0.22
C GLN A 29 17.93 -8.75 -0.74
N VAL A 30 16.90 -9.15 -1.49
CA VAL A 30 17.02 -10.23 -2.50
C VAL A 30 18.01 -9.83 -3.60
N ASN A 31 17.97 -8.57 -4.05
CA ASN A 31 18.81 -8.09 -5.14
C ASN A 31 20.29 -7.95 -4.77
N LYS A 32 20.60 -7.76 -3.48
CA LYS A 32 21.99 -7.73 -2.99
C LYS A 32 22.72 -9.06 -3.20
N PHE A 33 22.02 -10.19 -3.20
CA PHE A 33 22.63 -11.52 -3.38
C PHE A 33 22.94 -11.85 -4.85
N THR A 34 22.32 -11.17 -5.80
CA THR A 34 22.47 -11.41 -7.24
C THR A 34 23.28 -10.32 -7.95
N ASP A 35 23.90 -9.41 -7.18
CA ASP A 35 24.66 -8.25 -7.68
C ASP A 35 23.90 -7.47 -8.78
N PHE A 36 22.56 -7.40 -8.68
CA PHE A 36 21.68 -6.71 -9.64
C PHE A 36 21.73 -7.23 -11.10
N PHE A 37 22.35 -8.38 -11.37
CA PHE A 37 22.56 -8.86 -12.75
C PHE A 37 21.29 -9.39 -13.44
N TYR A 38 20.25 -9.78 -12.69
CA TYR A 38 19.03 -10.35 -13.25
C TYR A 38 17.94 -9.29 -13.45
N VAL A 39 17.57 -9.05 -14.71
CA VAL A 39 16.46 -8.17 -15.12
C VAL A 39 15.13 -8.55 -14.42
N ALA A 40 14.97 -9.83 -14.08
CA ALA A 40 13.79 -10.32 -13.39
C ALA A 40 13.63 -9.78 -11.95
N ASP A 41 14.72 -9.48 -11.25
CA ASP A 41 14.68 -8.93 -9.88
C ASP A 41 14.52 -7.40 -9.88
N LEU A 42 14.94 -6.75 -10.96
CA LEU A 42 14.80 -5.30 -11.14
C LEU A 42 13.34 -4.87 -11.33
N PHE A 43 12.51 -5.71 -11.95
CA PHE A 43 11.11 -5.38 -12.21
C PHE A 43 10.28 -5.22 -10.91
N PRO A 44 10.29 -6.18 -9.96
CA PRO A 44 9.72 -6.02 -8.61
C PRO A 44 10.15 -4.75 -7.90
N LEU A 45 11.45 -4.42 -7.98
CA LEU A 45 12.04 -3.27 -7.33
C LEU A 45 11.53 -1.96 -7.94
N ALA A 46 11.65 -1.82 -9.26
CA ALA A 46 11.22 -0.64 -9.99
C ALA A 46 9.71 -0.39 -9.80
N PHE A 47 8.90 -1.44 -9.85
CA PHE A 47 7.46 -1.33 -9.61
C PHE A 47 7.15 -0.88 -8.17
N SER A 48 7.86 -1.42 -7.17
CA SER A 48 7.69 -1.00 -5.77
C SER A 48 8.06 0.48 -5.58
N ILE A 49 9.11 0.97 -6.25
CA ILE A 49 9.49 2.39 -6.23
C ILE A 49 8.40 3.26 -6.85
N ILE A 50 7.89 2.88 -8.02
CA ILE A 50 6.82 3.64 -8.71
C ILE A 50 5.57 3.69 -7.81
N THR A 51 5.16 2.55 -7.25
CA THR A 51 4.03 2.48 -6.32
C THR A 51 4.27 3.33 -5.08
N LEU A 52 5.48 3.31 -4.50
CA LEU A 52 5.83 4.13 -3.35
C LEU A 52 5.68 5.62 -3.67
N VAL A 53 6.21 6.08 -4.81
CA VAL A 53 6.10 7.48 -5.24
C VAL A 53 4.64 7.88 -5.42
N VAL A 54 3.84 7.06 -6.10
CA VAL A 54 2.40 7.31 -6.30
C VAL A 54 1.67 7.36 -4.97
N VAL A 55 1.93 6.44 -4.05
CA VAL A 55 1.27 6.37 -2.73
C VAL A 55 1.66 7.54 -1.84
N VAL A 56 2.94 7.88 -1.77
CA VAL A 56 3.43 9.05 -1.01
C VAL A 56 2.83 10.32 -1.58
N TYR A 57 2.75 10.45 -2.91
CA TYR A 57 2.12 11.60 -3.54
C TYR A 57 0.61 11.67 -3.23
N LEU A 58 -0.12 10.56 -3.35
CA LEU A 58 -1.54 10.50 -2.97
C LEU A 58 -1.77 10.85 -1.50
N PHE A 59 -0.96 10.28 -0.61
CA PHE A 59 -1.04 10.51 0.82
C PHE A 59 -0.72 11.96 1.18
N GLY A 60 0.37 12.51 0.62
CA GLY A 60 0.77 13.90 0.80
C GLY A 60 -0.29 14.88 0.29
N MET A 61 -0.89 14.61 -0.88
CA MET A 61 -1.96 15.42 -1.44
C MET A 61 -3.25 15.37 -0.60
N ASP A 62 -3.59 14.20 -0.05
CA ASP A 62 -4.72 14.04 0.88
C ASP A 62 -4.51 14.83 2.19
N LEU A 63 -3.25 15.08 2.60
CA LEU A 63 -2.91 15.90 3.77
C LEU A 63 -2.77 17.41 3.45
N ALA A 64 -2.13 17.75 2.33
CA ALA A 64 -1.71 19.12 2.02
C ALA A 64 -2.81 19.96 1.39
N LEU A 65 -3.65 19.36 0.55
CA LEU A 65 -4.62 20.11 -0.25
C LEU A 65 -6.05 19.77 0.14
N SER A 66 -6.75 20.79 0.59
CA SER A 66 -8.17 20.74 0.94
C SER A 66 -9.09 20.43 -0.25
N ASN A 67 -8.63 20.68 -1.47
CA ASN A 67 -9.44 20.57 -2.69
C ASN A 67 -8.65 20.08 -3.91
N ALA A 68 -7.74 19.14 -3.71
CA ALA A 68 -7.03 18.52 -4.83
C ALA A 68 -7.99 17.69 -5.70
N PHE A 69 -7.90 17.86 -7.02
CA PHE A 69 -8.61 17.04 -8.02
C PHE A 69 -8.39 15.53 -7.77
N ILE A 70 -7.17 15.17 -7.35
CA ILE A 70 -6.77 13.79 -7.05
C ILE A 70 -7.46 13.21 -5.81
N SER A 71 -7.96 14.03 -4.89
CA SER A 71 -8.69 13.54 -3.71
C SER A 71 -10.15 13.15 -3.99
N ARG A 72 -10.64 13.40 -5.21
CA ARG A 72 -12.00 13.01 -5.62
C ARG A 72 -12.11 11.48 -5.67
N ALA A 73 -13.31 10.98 -5.37
CA ALA A 73 -13.58 9.55 -5.37
C ALA A 73 -13.24 8.90 -6.73
N GLN A 74 -13.54 9.58 -7.84
CA GLN A 74 -13.32 9.06 -9.20
C GLN A 74 -11.84 8.84 -9.51
N SER A 75 -10.98 9.82 -9.20
CA SER A 75 -9.54 9.69 -9.44
C SER A 75 -8.92 8.61 -8.57
N GLN A 76 -9.36 8.49 -7.31
CA GLN A 76 -8.87 7.45 -6.41
C GLN A 76 -9.27 6.05 -6.88
N ILE A 77 -10.53 5.85 -7.28
CA ILE A 77 -11.00 4.59 -7.86
C ILE A 77 -10.21 4.25 -9.12
N ALA A 78 -9.97 5.22 -10.01
CA ALA A 78 -9.19 5.01 -11.22
C ALA A 78 -7.73 4.60 -10.89
N ILE A 79 -7.06 5.32 -9.99
CA ILE A 79 -5.65 5.05 -9.65
C ILE A 79 -5.51 3.71 -8.93
N TYR A 80 -6.32 3.42 -7.91
CA TYR A 80 -6.29 2.12 -7.23
C TYR A 80 -6.73 0.97 -8.15
N GLY A 81 -7.65 1.21 -9.07
CA GLY A 81 -8.03 0.25 -10.11
C GLY A 81 -6.84 -0.11 -11.00
N ILE A 82 -6.16 0.90 -11.54
CA ILE A 82 -4.95 0.70 -12.37
C ILE A 82 -3.85 -0.03 -11.58
N LEU A 83 -3.55 0.41 -10.35
CA LEU A 83 -2.60 -0.26 -9.45
C LEU A 83 -2.97 -1.72 -9.19
N SER A 84 -4.26 -2.02 -8.96
CA SER A 84 -4.72 -3.39 -8.73
C SER A 84 -4.53 -4.28 -9.95
N ILE A 85 -4.79 -3.77 -11.16
CA ILE A 85 -4.58 -4.49 -12.42
C ILE A 85 -3.10 -4.76 -12.64
N PHE A 86 -2.23 -3.76 -12.42
CA PHE A 86 -0.79 -3.96 -12.53
C PHE A 86 -0.25 -4.95 -11.49
N CYS A 87 -0.74 -4.92 -10.25
CA CYS A 87 -0.41 -5.92 -9.23
C CYS A 87 -0.85 -7.34 -9.65
N LEU A 88 -2.02 -7.48 -10.27
CA LEU A 88 -2.52 -8.77 -10.76
C LEU A 88 -1.67 -9.29 -11.93
N GLN A 89 -1.29 -8.40 -12.87
CA GLN A 89 -0.40 -8.76 -13.98
C GLN A 89 0.98 -9.19 -13.49
N ARG A 90 1.52 -8.50 -12.48
CA ARG A 90 2.77 -8.89 -11.81
C ARG A 90 2.68 -10.28 -11.20
N PHE A 91 1.56 -10.58 -10.53
CA PHE A 91 1.32 -11.92 -9.99
C PHE A 91 1.27 -12.99 -11.08
N LEU A 92 0.61 -12.69 -12.21
CA LEU A 92 0.49 -13.64 -13.32
C LEU A 92 1.83 -13.92 -14.01
N TYR A 93 2.74 -12.94 -14.03
CA TYR A 93 4.06 -13.07 -14.65
C TYR A 93 5.05 -13.88 -13.79
N PHE A 94 4.91 -13.85 -12.46
CA PHE A 94 5.85 -14.47 -11.53
C PHE A 94 5.95 -16.02 -11.60
N PRO A 95 4.85 -16.79 -11.70
CA PRO A 95 4.91 -18.26 -11.78
C PRO A 95 5.38 -18.80 -13.13
N LEU A 96 5.37 -17.98 -14.20
CA LEU A 96 5.82 -18.41 -15.52
C LEU A 96 7.34 -18.51 -15.62
N ALA A 97 8.04 -17.78 -14.76
CA ALA A 97 9.46 -18.00 -14.58
C ALA A 97 9.68 -19.23 -13.68
N LYS A 98 9.41 -20.43 -14.23
CA LYS A 98 10.19 -21.61 -13.86
C LYS A 98 11.62 -21.27 -14.24
N TYR A 99 12.33 -20.54 -13.39
CA TYR A 99 13.77 -20.40 -13.53
C TYR A 99 14.30 -21.83 -13.42
N PRO A 100 14.87 -22.42 -14.49
CA PRO A 100 15.74 -23.55 -14.28
C PRO A 100 16.81 -22.97 -13.37
N ILE A 101 16.77 -23.30 -12.08
CA ILE A 101 17.77 -22.84 -11.11
C ILE A 101 19.09 -23.13 -11.80
N PRO A 102 19.84 -22.11 -12.26
CA PRO A 102 21.16 -22.36 -12.76
C PRO A 102 21.89 -22.69 -11.48
N MET A 103 21.85 -23.98 -11.10
CA MET A 103 22.75 -24.57 -10.13
C MET A 103 24.08 -24.02 -10.57
N ARG A 104 24.57 -23.03 -9.82
CA ARG A 104 25.86 -22.39 -10.04
C ARG A 104 26.76 -23.59 -10.05
N ARG A 105 27.15 -24.06 -11.25
CA ARG A 105 28.03 -25.21 -11.38
C ARG A 105 29.26 -24.68 -10.68
N HIS A 106 29.43 -25.10 -9.43
CA HIS A 106 30.68 -24.93 -8.73
C HIS A 106 31.70 -25.35 -9.78
N PRO A 107 32.63 -24.47 -10.19
CA PRO A 107 33.62 -24.85 -11.17
C PRO A 107 34.21 -26.12 -10.60
N THR A 108 33.86 -27.25 -11.21
CA THR A 108 34.26 -28.55 -10.76
C THR A 108 35.75 -28.38 -10.77
N ARG A 109 36.34 -28.29 -9.58
CA ARG A 109 37.77 -28.13 -9.42
C ARG A 109 38.25 -29.42 -10.04
N HIS A 110 38.63 -29.31 -11.31
CA HIS A 110 39.07 -30.42 -12.12
C HIS A 110 40.46 -30.69 -11.57
N VAL A 111 40.48 -31.28 -10.39
CA VAL A 111 41.67 -31.89 -9.83
C VAL A 111 41.87 -33.04 -10.79
N ASN A 112 42.74 -32.84 -11.78
CA ASN A 112 43.24 -33.94 -12.56
C ASN A 112 43.69 -35.00 -11.55
N PRO A 113 43.06 -36.18 -11.51
CA PRO A 113 43.51 -37.22 -10.61
C PRO A 113 44.92 -37.59 -11.08
N LEU A 114 45.92 -37.11 -10.34
CA LEU A 114 47.28 -37.62 -10.48
C LEU A 114 47.17 -39.13 -10.24
N PRO A 115 47.74 -40.00 -11.10
CA PRO A 115 47.71 -41.43 -10.88
C PRO A 115 48.26 -41.74 -9.49
N PRO A 116 47.50 -42.46 -8.64
CA PRO A 116 47.96 -42.75 -7.29
C PRO A 116 49.21 -43.63 -7.36
N PRO A 117 50.25 -43.35 -6.56
CA PRO A 117 51.40 -44.23 -6.45
C PRO A 117 50.93 -45.59 -5.91
N PRO A 118 51.37 -46.71 -6.51
CA PRO A 118 51.10 -48.02 -5.96
C PRO A 118 51.82 -48.14 -4.60
N HIS A 119 51.18 -48.74 -3.61
CA HIS A 119 51.75 -49.27 -2.35
C HIS A 119 51.46 -48.57 -1.00
N LEU A 120 50.57 -47.57 -0.86
CA LEU A 120 50.28 -46.97 0.47
C LEU A 120 48.78 -46.80 0.82
N SER A 121 47.96 -47.83 0.58
CA SER A 121 46.49 -47.75 0.69
C SER A 121 45.88 -48.10 2.06
N LEU A 122 46.59 -48.06 3.19
CA LEU A 122 46.07 -48.67 4.43
C LEU A 122 46.09 -47.82 5.71
N LEU A 123 46.40 -46.52 5.68
CA LEU A 123 46.46 -45.72 6.91
C LEU A 123 46.00 -44.25 6.84
N THR A 124 45.33 -43.82 5.77
CA THR A 124 44.74 -42.46 5.76
C THR A 124 43.36 -42.46 6.42
N PRO A 125 43.16 -41.71 7.53
CA PRO A 125 41.85 -41.54 8.13
C PRO A 125 40.88 -40.89 7.13
N PRO A 126 39.57 -41.20 7.22
CA PRO A 126 38.57 -40.63 6.32
C PRO A 126 38.64 -39.09 6.38
N PRO A 127 38.57 -38.40 5.24
CA PRO A 127 38.61 -36.95 5.20
C PRO A 127 37.47 -36.38 6.08
N PRO A 128 37.72 -35.33 6.87
CA PRO A 128 36.70 -34.71 7.70
C PRO A 128 35.55 -34.27 6.80
N LEU A 129 34.36 -34.77 7.10
CA LEU A 129 33.12 -34.36 6.43
C LEU A 129 33.04 -32.83 6.52
N LEU A 130 33.15 -32.16 5.37
CA LEU A 130 33.03 -30.71 5.28
C LEU A 130 31.72 -30.29 5.96
N PRO A 131 31.77 -29.31 6.88
CA PRO A 131 30.59 -28.88 7.61
C PRO A 131 29.53 -28.36 6.64
N SER A 132 28.28 -28.74 6.89
CA SER A 132 27.09 -28.40 6.10
C SER A 132 26.76 -26.89 6.04
N THR A 133 27.68 -26.02 6.45
CA THR A 133 27.52 -24.57 6.52
C THR A 133 27.48 -23.90 5.15
N GLU A 134 28.05 -24.51 4.11
CA GLU A 134 28.15 -23.93 2.76
C GLU A 134 26.77 -23.70 2.09
N PHE A 135 25.73 -24.44 2.51
CA PHE A 135 24.37 -24.29 1.97
C PHE A 135 23.46 -23.38 2.80
N THR A 136 23.99 -22.70 3.83
CA THR A 136 23.17 -21.88 4.74
C THR A 136 22.62 -20.64 4.03
N ASP A 137 23.45 -20.02 3.18
CA ASP A 137 23.10 -18.77 2.49
C ASP A 137 21.99 -19.00 1.44
N GLU A 138 22.08 -20.08 0.66
CA GLU A 138 21.07 -20.45 -0.34
C GLU A 138 19.70 -20.72 0.31
N ARG A 139 19.69 -21.35 1.48
CA ARG A 139 18.46 -21.60 2.24
C ARG A 139 17.82 -20.30 2.71
N SER A 140 18.63 -19.33 3.16
CA SER A 140 18.13 -18.01 3.58
C SER A 140 17.55 -17.24 2.38
N TRP A 141 18.19 -17.33 1.22
CA TRP A 141 17.74 -16.71 -0.02
C TRP A 141 16.37 -17.25 -0.47
N CYS A 142 16.17 -18.57 -0.49
CA CYS A 142 14.88 -19.18 -0.81
C CYS A 142 13.76 -18.71 0.13
N LYS A 143 14.06 -18.57 1.43
CA LYS A 143 13.10 -18.03 2.41
C LYS A 143 12.74 -16.57 2.11
N HIS A 144 13.72 -15.73 1.75
CA HIS A 144 13.47 -14.33 1.40
C HIS A 144 12.65 -14.19 0.11
N LEU A 145 12.88 -15.04 -0.90
CA LEU A 145 12.05 -15.08 -2.10
C LEU A 145 10.61 -15.49 -1.81
N GLN A 146 10.43 -16.51 -0.97
CA GLN A 146 9.08 -16.94 -0.57
C GLN A 146 8.36 -15.84 0.20
N ALA A 147 9.07 -15.14 1.09
CA ALA A 147 8.53 -13.97 1.80
C ALA A 147 8.18 -12.85 0.82
N LEU A 148 9.06 -12.50 -0.12
CA LEU A 148 8.79 -11.48 -1.12
C LEU A 148 7.50 -11.80 -1.90
N LYS A 149 7.31 -13.06 -2.29
CA LYS A 149 6.10 -13.51 -2.99
C LYS A 149 4.83 -13.34 -2.15
N SER A 150 4.87 -13.65 -0.85
CA SER A 150 3.71 -13.46 0.03
C SER A 150 3.41 -11.98 0.29
N PHE A 151 4.42 -11.13 0.42
CA PHE A 151 4.21 -9.69 0.60
C PHE A 151 3.61 -9.00 -0.63
N VAL A 152 4.02 -9.40 -1.84
CA VAL A 152 3.37 -8.93 -3.07
C VAL A 152 1.88 -9.30 -3.10
N TRP A 153 1.53 -10.50 -2.58
CA TRP A 153 0.14 -10.92 -2.45
C TRP A 153 -0.64 -10.07 -1.43
N ILE A 154 -0.02 -9.75 -0.29
CA ILE A 154 -0.61 -8.87 0.72
C ILE A 154 -0.85 -7.47 0.14
N GLU A 155 0.11 -6.90 -0.59
CA GLU A 155 -0.02 -5.60 -1.25
C GLU A 155 -1.18 -5.57 -2.25
N PHE A 156 -1.33 -6.65 -3.04
CA PHE A 156 -2.47 -6.83 -3.93
C PHE A 156 -3.79 -6.88 -3.17
N VAL A 157 -3.89 -7.69 -2.12
CA VAL A 157 -5.12 -7.84 -1.32
C VAL A 157 -5.52 -6.53 -0.67
N ILE A 158 -4.57 -5.78 -0.09
CA ILE A 158 -4.84 -4.46 0.50
C ILE A 158 -5.33 -3.49 -0.57
N SER A 159 -4.64 -3.42 -1.72
CA SER A 159 -5.04 -2.54 -2.84
C SER A 159 -6.44 -2.86 -3.34
N PHE A 160 -6.72 -4.15 -3.57
CA PHE A 160 -8.01 -4.63 -4.06
C PHE A 160 -9.12 -4.37 -3.06
N LEU A 161 -8.87 -4.57 -1.76
CA LEU A 161 -9.85 -4.33 -0.70
C LEU A 161 -10.18 -2.84 -0.58
N ILE A 162 -9.17 -1.95 -0.64
CA ILE A 162 -9.38 -0.50 -0.66
C ILE A 162 -10.22 -0.11 -1.89
N PHE A 163 -9.87 -0.63 -3.07
CA PHE A 163 -10.62 -0.41 -4.31
C PHE A 163 -12.08 -0.89 -4.19
N ALA A 164 -12.30 -2.13 -3.73
CA ALA A 164 -13.63 -2.73 -3.62
C ALA A 164 -14.53 -2.00 -2.61
N ILE A 165 -13.99 -1.61 -1.44
CA ILE A 165 -14.74 -0.83 -0.45
C ILE A 165 -15.09 0.55 -1.01
N THR A 166 -14.14 1.23 -1.65
CA THR A 166 -14.36 2.56 -2.24
C THR A 166 -15.39 2.51 -3.36
N LEU A 167 -15.28 1.51 -4.24
CA LEU A 167 -16.21 1.28 -5.34
C LEU A 167 -17.62 0.96 -4.82
N ARG A 168 -17.74 0.03 -3.86
CA ARG A 168 -19.03 -0.32 -3.24
C ARG A 168 -19.68 0.89 -2.59
N TYR A 169 -18.91 1.71 -1.89
CA TYR A 169 -19.38 2.94 -1.28
C TYR A 169 -19.89 3.92 -2.34
N ALA A 170 -19.12 4.15 -3.41
CA ALA A 170 -19.50 5.03 -4.50
C ALA A 170 -20.78 4.58 -5.21
N ILE A 171 -20.91 3.28 -5.51
CA ILE A 171 -22.12 2.70 -6.11
C ILE A 171 -23.32 2.89 -5.18
N THR A 172 -23.17 2.59 -3.89
CA THR A 172 -24.25 2.72 -2.90
C THR A 172 -24.75 4.15 -2.77
N GLN A 173 -23.86 5.14 -2.85
CA GLN A 173 -24.24 6.55 -2.78
C GLN A 173 -24.85 7.04 -4.10
N HIS A 174 -24.36 6.54 -5.23
CA HIS A 174 -24.93 6.83 -6.53
C HIS A 174 -26.37 6.30 -6.66
N THR A 175 -26.64 5.06 -6.22
CA THR A 175 -27.99 4.48 -6.25
C THR A 175 -28.97 5.20 -5.31
N ARG A 176 -28.47 5.89 -4.29
CA ARG A 176 -29.26 6.77 -3.40
C ARG A 176 -29.51 8.17 -3.97
N GLY A 177 -29.04 8.48 -5.19
CA GLY A 177 -29.25 9.77 -5.85
C GLY A 177 -28.22 10.85 -5.50
N TYR A 178 -27.21 10.56 -4.68
CA TYR A 178 -26.17 11.52 -4.30
C TYR A 178 -25.11 11.66 -5.40
N LYS A 179 -25.43 12.38 -6.47
CA LYS A 179 -24.50 12.62 -7.60
C LYS A 179 -23.29 13.48 -7.22
N HIS A 180 -23.39 14.27 -6.14
CA HIS A 180 -22.31 15.15 -5.66
C HIS A 180 -21.11 14.40 -5.05
N ILE A 181 -21.23 13.09 -4.80
CA ILE A 181 -20.11 12.29 -4.28
C ILE A 181 -18.88 12.31 -5.20
N PHE A 182 -19.09 12.48 -6.51
CA PHE A 182 -18.01 12.48 -7.49
C PHE A 182 -17.29 13.83 -7.59
N SER A 183 -17.93 14.93 -7.18
CA SER A 183 -17.35 16.27 -7.20
C SER A 183 -16.61 16.63 -5.91
N VAL A 184 -16.89 15.92 -4.80
CA VAL A 184 -16.37 16.22 -3.47
C VAL A 184 -15.39 15.15 -2.98
N SER A 185 -14.39 15.55 -2.19
CA SER A 185 -13.45 14.63 -1.53
C SER A 185 -14.14 13.76 -0.49
N LEU A 186 -13.88 12.44 -0.53
CA LEU A 186 -14.45 11.46 0.42
C LEU A 186 -14.13 11.78 1.89
N VAL A 187 -12.98 12.38 2.18
CA VAL A 187 -12.56 12.71 3.55
C VAL A 187 -13.50 13.75 4.18
N ARG A 188 -14.12 14.60 3.36
CA ARG A 188 -14.99 15.71 3.77
C ARG A 188 -16.46 15.47 3.45
N TYR A 189 -16.78 14.36 2.80
CA TYR A 189 -18.15 14.04 2.45
C TYR A 189 -19.01 13.95 3.72
N ARG A 190 -20.01 14.83 3.82
CA ARG A 190 -20.99 14.85 4.90
C ARG A 190 -22.37 14.66 4.28
N PRO A 191 -22.98 13.46 4.40
CA PRO A 191 -24.28 13.20 3.79
C PRO A 191 -25.40 14.07 4.37
N GLU A 192 -25.26 14.50 5.63
CA GLU A 192 -26.27 15.26 6.38
C GLU A 192 -26.54 16.66 5.82
N LEU A 193 -25.56 17.29 5.16
CA LEU A 193 -25.71 18.64 4.62
C LEU A 193 -26.58 18.69 3.35
N SER A 194 -26.82 17.55 2.70
CA SER A 194 -27.56 17.51 1.43
C SER A 194 -29.07 17.68 1.58
N HIS A 195 -29.61 17.63 2.81
CA HIS A 195 -31.04 17.83 3.09
C HIS A 195 -31.39 19.26 3.56
N ALA A 196 -30.40 20.11 3.82
CA ALA A 196 -30.64 21.51 4.17
C ALA A 196 -31.02 22.29 2.89
N HIS A 197 -32.33 22.48 2.70
CA HIS A 197 -33.05 23.28 1.69
C HIS A 197 -32.30 23.72 0.39
N PRO A 198 -32.76 23.30 -0.80
CA PRO A 198 -32.20 23.69 -2.11
C PRO A 198 -32.37 25.18 -2.52
N GLY A 199 -32.76 26.08 -1.62
CA GLY A 199 -33.29 27.39 -1.99
C GLY A 199 -32.27 28.53 -2.17
N HIS A 200 -31.08 28.49 -1.54
CA HIS A 200 -30.23 29.68 -1.46
C HIS A 200 -28.71 29.40 -1.37
N ALA A 201 -28.18 28.47 -2.17
CA ALA A 201 -26.72 28.32 -2.29
C ALA A 201 -26.21 28.97 -3.58
N SER A 202 -26.08 30.29 -3.51
CA SER A 202 -25.35 31.13 -4.44
C SER A 202 -23.93 30.62 -4.67
N ALA A 203 -23.43 30.91 -5.86
CA ALA A 203 -22.10 30.61 -6.34
C ALA A 203 -21.00 30.94 -5.31
N ALA A 204 -20.00 30.06 -5.29
CA ALA A 204 -18.62 30.35 -4.92
C ALA A 204 -18.38 31.03 -3.56
N SER A 205 -18.06 30.23 -2.55
CA SER A 205 -17.09 30.65 -1.53
C SER A 205 -16.04 29.57 -1.32
N PHE A 206 -15.09 29.52 -2.26
CA PHE A 206 -13.75 29.03 -2.01
C PHE A 206 -13.01 30.12 -1.22
N GLY A 207 -13.30 30.22 0.08
CA GLY A 207 -12.68 31.18 1.00
C GLY A 207 -12.12 30.45 2.21
N PHE A 208 -10.79 30.43 2.31
CA PHE A 208 -10.08 30.21 3.56
C PHE A 208 -10.66 31.11 4.67
N ASN A 209 -10.63 30.62 5.92
CA ASN A 209 -11.08 31.25 7.18
C ASN A 209 -12.59 31.15 7.51
N GLY A 210 -12.93 30.06 8.18
CA GLY A 210 -14.21 29.88 8.89
C GLY A 210 -13.99 29.28 10.28
N ARG A 211 -13.19 29.97 11.10
CA ARG A 211 -13.15 29.77 12.56
C ARG A 211 -14.33 30.58 13.12
N GLY A 212 -15.54 30.04 12.98
CA GLY A 212 -16.79 30.64 13.49
C GLY A 212 -17.67 29.49 13.98
N SER A 213 -17.61 29.17 15.27
CA SER A 213 -18.47 29.75 16.32
C SER A 213 -19.70 28.86 16.55
N GLU A 214 -19.44 27.67 17.11
CA GLU A 214 -20.44 26.84 17.79
C GLU A 214 -20.69 27.34 19.24
N PHE A 215 -20.25 28.56 19.57
CA PHE A 215 -20.22 29.09 20.94
C PHE A 215 -21.29 30.15 21.24
N LEU A 216 -22.38 30.23 20.46
CA LEU A 216 -23.49 31.15 20.70
C LEU A 216 -24.86 30.48 20.50
N GLN A 217 -25.09 29.33 21.15
CA GLN A 217 -26.44 28.76 21.27
C GLN A 217 -26.90 28.51 22.72
N PHE A 218 -26.12 28.92 23.71
CA PHE A 218 -26.52 28.84 25.12
C PHE A 218 -26.76 30.22 25.72
N GLU A 219 -27.68 30.99 25.13
CA GLU A 219 -28.32 32.09 25.86
C GLU A 219 -29.71 32.37 25.27
N LYS A 220 -30.63 31.42 25.45
CA LYS A 220 -32.07 31.68 25.43
C LYS A 220 -32.73 31.05 26.65
N ILE A 221 -32.20 31.45 27.80
CA ILE A 221 -32.80 31.38 29.14
C ILE A 221 -32.62 32.85 29.56
N THR A 222 -33.61 33.71 29.71
CA THR A 222 -34.83 33.64 30.50
C THR A 222 -35.57 34.95 30.19
N GLU A 223 -36.82 34.93 29.72
CA GLU A 223 -37.63 36.15 29.72
C GLU A 223 -39.09 35.75 29.83
N GLY A 224 -39.49 35.44 31.06
CA GLY A 224 -40.84 34.98 31.38
C GLY A 224 -41.08 34.97 32.87
N ASP A 225 -40.57 35.99 33.59
CA ASP A 225 -40.86 36.17 35.01
C ASP A 225 -40.82 37.67 35.39
N VAL A 226 -41.77 38.45 34.87
CA VAL A 226 -42.15 39.74 35.48
C VAL A 226 -43.67 39.88 35.37
N ASN A 227 -44.40 39.08 36.15
CA ASN A 227 -45.81 39.31 36.38
C ASN A 227 -45.95 40.30 37.55
N MET A 228 -46.15 41.57 37.21
CA MET A 228 -46.42 42.65 38.16
C MET A 228 -47.70 42.35 38.94
N GLY A 229 -47.55 42.13 40.24
CA GLY A 229 -48.64 42.26 41.20
C GLY A 229 -49.15 43.70 41.20
N LYS A 230 -50.41 43.87 40.82
CA LYS A 230 -51.17 45.11 41.02
C LYS A 230 -51.55 45.21 42.50
N TYR A 231 -51.08 46.28 43.15
CA TYR A 231 -51.72 46.88 44.32
C TYR A 231 -52.62 48.03 43.83
#